data_AF-A0A2N8KZT2-F1
#
_entry.id   AF-A0A2N8KZT2-F1
#
_cell.length_a   1.000
_cell.length_b   1.000
_cell.length_c   1.000
_cell.angle_alpha   90.00
_cell.angle_beta   90.00
_cell.angle_gamma   90.00
#
_symmetry.space_group_name_H-M   'P 1'
#
loop_
_entity.id
_entity.type
_entity.pdbx_description
1 polymer ?
#
loop_
_entity_poly.entity_id
_entity_poly.type
_entity_poly.pdbx_seq_one_letter_code
_entity_poly.pdbx_strand_id
1 'polypeptide(L)'
;MPERFADDDAGLTRAVWSSGHKRRLGAGLLWAALATLGSWPLNPAAAATLPPAAAPPAQRLRFEYHSSFLMNLHHFLLDASRRREALPPEQAACTLEEGEHTALNQARDFYAGQFERRHPLFDEGLSAIKQALRQADDGRVRAQGLEGVPEPLAQQLDAAAPGYRRCIWPAHEASNRRWIEQAQALDARFGAAVQARLERQLTQTFTRQPLRTDLVWATGSREGAYSSDEPEHVVMPSGRSDYQGDAALEMLYHEASHVGVMRPLFLSMAEALKTTPRPNAQQLWHALQFYTVGLAVQEVLRQDGGREYTSYAERADLYRLARWQHALPAIQAHWLPWLREGRPAFADAVEALVRALPQQAPAD
;
A
#
# COMPACT_ATOMS: atom_id res chain seq x y z
N MET A 1 3.50 -12.90 21.15
CA MET A 1 2.60 -11.92 21.79
C MET A 1 1.72 -11.28 20.71
N PRO A 2 0.51 -11.79 20.46
CA PRO A 2 -0.39 -11.22 19.47
C PRO A 2 -1.75 -10.90 20.09
N GLU A 3 -1.85 -9.86 20.91
CA GLU A 3 -3.14 -9.27 21.28
C GLU A 3 -2.93 -7.76 21.49
N ARG A 4 -3.86 -6.96 20.97
CA ARG A 4 -3.91 -5.50 20.84
C ARG A 4 -3.51 -5.01 19.44
N PHE A 5 -4.29 -4.03 18.94
CA PHE A 5 -4.32 -3.45 17.58
C PHE A 5 -5.28 -4.12 16.57
N ALA A 6 -6.52 -4.40 17.01
CA ALA A 6 -7.59 -4.94 16.15
C ALA A 6 -8.55 -3.88 15.55
N ASP A 7 -8.32 -2.57 15.73
CA ASP A 7 -9.34 -1.53 15.45
C ASP A 7 -8.93 -0.44 14.42
N ASP A 8 -7.74 -0.52 13.81
CA ASP A 8 -7.13 0.67 13.16
C ASP A 8 -7.52 0.90 11.68
N ASP A 9 -8.25 0.00 11.03
CA ASP A 9 -8.60 0.09 9.59
C ASP A 9 -10.03 0.58 9.29
N ALA A 10 -10.79 0.99 10.31
CA ALA A 10 -12.11 1.61 10.11
C ALA A 10 -12.05 2.97 9.37
N GLY A 11 -10.85 3.49 9.07
CA GLY A 11 -10.59 4.71 8.31
C GLY A 11 -10.72 4.55 6.78
N LEU A 12 -10.26 3.41 6.21
CA LEU A 12 -10.34 3.11 4.77
C LEU A 12 -11.79 3.18 4.25
N THR A 13 -12.74 2.75 5.07
CA THR A 13 -14.15 2.68 4.69
C THR A 13 -14.93 3.93 4.99
N ARG A 14 -14.49 4.77 5.94
CA ARG A 14 -15.27 5.93 6.40
C ARG A 14 -15.23 7.09 5.41
N ALA A 15 -14.12 7.28 4.69
CA ALA A 15 -13.95 8.37 3.72
C ALA A 15 -14.84 8.21 2.46
N VAL A 16 -15.19 6.97 2.09
CA VAL A 16 -16.09 6.69 0.94
C VAL A 16 -17.56 6.62 1.36
N TRP A 17 -17.88 6.49 2.66
CA TRP A 17 -19.24 6.12 3.13
C TRP A 17 -19.83 7.00 4.25
N SER A 18 -19.34 8.23 4.50
CA SER A 18 -19.92 9.07 5.58
C SER A 18 -21.17 9.85 5.15
N SER A 19 -22.34 9.19 5.17
CA SER A 19 -23.61 9.84 5.53
C SER A 19 -24.50 8.86 6.29
N GLY A 20 -24.59 9.00 7.63
CA GLY A 20 -25.67 8.40 8.41
C GLY A 20 -25.28 7.74 9.73
N HIS A 21 -25.43 8.51 10.81
CA HIS A 21 -25.86 8.10 12.16
C HIS A 21 -25.00 7.18 13.03
N LYS A 22 -24.62 7.74 14.18
CA LYS A 22 -24.00 7.10 15.36
C LYS A 22 -25.05 6.32 16.16
N ARG A 23 -24.65 5.20 16.78
CA ARG A 23 -25.06 4.81 18.15
C ARG A 23 -24.09 3.78 18.76
N ARG A 24 -23.97 3.84 20.09
CA ARG A 24 -22.98 3.20 20.98
C ARG A 24 -23.48 1.83 21.52
N LEU A 25 -22.54 0.98 21.95
CA LEU A 25 -22.40 0.33 23.28
C LEU A 25 -22.01 -1.16 23.21
N GLY A 26 -21.19 -1.59 24.18
CA GLY A 26 -21.39 -2.89 24.85
C GLY A 26 -20.21 -3.86 24.79
N ALA A 27 -19.72 -4.27 25.96
CA ALA A 27 -18.56 -5.13 26.15
C ALA A 27 -18.87 -6.64 26.09
N GLY A 28 -17.87 -7.40 25.64
CA GLY A 28 -17.38 -8.63 26.28
C GLY A 28 -18.12 -9.94 26.02
N LEU A 29 -17.41 -10.94 25.49
CA LEU A 29 -17.17 -12.26 26.12
C LEU A 29 -16.32 -13.15 25.21
N LEU A 30 -15.28 -13.77 25.80
CA LEU A 30 -14.45 -14.82 25.22
C LEU A 30 -15.28 -16.10 25.02
N TRP A 31 -15.07 -16.79 23.89
CA TRP A 31 -15.16 -18.25 23.83
C TRP A 31 -14.03 -18.83 22.98
N ALA A 32 -13.31 -19.76 23.59
CA ALA A 32 -12.32 -20.61 22.95
C ALA A 32 -13.02 -21.82 22.32
N ALA A 33 -12.65 -22.16 21.08
CA ALA A 33 -12.92 -23.48 20.53
C ALA A 33 -11.76 -23.94 19.63
N LEU A 34 -11.23 -25.11 19.97
CA LEU A 34 -10.16 -25.84 19.31
C LEU A 34 -10.51 -26.16 17.85
N ALA A 35 -9.64 -25.77 16.92
CA ALA A 35 -9.71 -26.21 15.53
C ALA A 35 -8.90 -27.50 15.34
N THR A 36 -9.58 -28.54 14.86
CA THR A 36 -8.94 -29.73 14.29
C THR A 36 -8.35 -29.38 12.92
N LEU A 37 -7.07 -29.69 12.75
CA LEU A 37 -6.33 -29.50 11.49
C LEU A 37 -6.83 -30.51 10.44
N GLY A 38 -7.63 -30.03 9.49
CA GLY A 38 -7.91 -30.73 8.24
C GLY A 38 -7.08 -30.11 7.12
N SER A 39 -6.07 -30.83 6.64
CA SER A 39 -5.29 -30.48 5.45
C SER A 39 -6.13 -30.65 4.19
N TRP A 40 -6.45 -29.54 3.52
CA TRP A 40 -7.10 -29.57 2.21
C TRP A 40 -6.03 -29.75 1.12
N PRO A 41 -6.19 -30.71 0.19
CA PRO A 41 -5.26 -30.86 -0.92
C PRO A 41 -5.45 -29.71 -1.91
N LEU A 42 -4.36 -29.01 -2.24
CA LEU A 42 -4.31 -28.06 -3.35
C LEU A 42 -4.48 -28.85 -4.65
N ASN A 43 -5.61 -28.65 -5.32
CA ASN A 43 -5.87 -29.24 -6.64
C ASN A 43 -5.03 -28.48 -7.68
N PRO A 44 -4.17 -29.13 -8.49
CA PRO A 44 -3.41 -28.45 -9.52
C PRO A 44 -4.34 -28.19 -10.71
N ALA A 45 -5.07 -27.07 -10.67
CA ALA A 45 -5.77 -26.59 -11.84
C ALA A 45 -4.73 -26.31 -12.93
N ALA A 46 -4.89 -26.95 -14.09
CA ALA A 46 -4.09 -26.72 -15.28
C ALA A 46 -3.86 -25.21 -15.49
N ALA A 47 -2.59 -24.82 -15.62
CA ALA A 47 -2.16 -23.43 -15.80
C ALA A 47 -2.61 -22.90 -17.17
N ALA A 48 -3.90 -22.61 -17.32
CA ALA A 48 -4.40 -21.81 -18.42
C ALA A 48 -3.86 -20.39 -18.24
N THR A 49 -2.91 -20.02 -19.08
CA THR A 49 -2.31 -18.68 -19.12
C THR A 49 -3.37 -17.66 -19.56
N LEU A 50 -3.44 -16.48 -18.93
CA LEU A 50 -4.26 -15.37 -19.46
C LEU A 50 -3.88 -15.14 -20.94
N PRO A 51 -4.79 -14.62 -21.76
CA PRO A 51 -4.49 -14.22 -23.12
C PRO A 51 -3.26 -13.29 -23.17
N PRO A 52 -2.55 -13.24 -24.31
CA PRO A 52 -1.45 -12.30 -24.51
C PRO A 52 -1.90 -10.88 -24.13
N ALA A 53 -0.93 -10.05 -23.69
CA ALA A 53 -1.22 -8.67 -23.38
C ALA A 53 -1.94 -8.06 -24.59
N ALA A 54 -2.99 -7.27 -24.34
CA ALA A 54 -3.66 -6.54 -25.41
C ALA A 54 -2.64 -5.64 -26.12
N ALA A 55 -3.04 -5.02 -27.24
CA ALA A 55 -2.25 -3.98 -27.87
C ALA A 55 -1.70 -3.00 -26.79
N PRO A 56 -0.47 -2.48 -26.96
CA PRO A 56 0.11 -1.57 -25.97
C PRO A 56 -0.87 -0.44 -25.65
N PRO A 57 -0.88 0.06 -24.41
CA PRO A 57 -1.85 1.06 -24.01
C PRO A 57 -1.68 2.31 -24.88
N ALA A 58 -2.79 2.96 -25.24
CA ALA A 58 -2.76 4.15 -26.11
C ALA A 58 -1.87 5.27 -25.55
N GLN A 59 -1.72 5.32 -24.23
CA GLN A 59 -0.77 6.18 -23.53
C GLN A 59 -0.18 5.43 -22.33
N ARG A 60 1.12 5.57 -22.13
CA ARG A 60 1.81 5.02 -20.96
C ARG A 60 1.61 5.88 -19.72
N LEU A 61 1.28 5.23 -18.60
CA LEU A 61 1.43 5.81 -17.28
C LEU A 61 2.90 6.23 -17.11
N ARG A 62 3.12 7.42 -16.57
CA ARG A 62 4.46 7.95 -16.27
C ARG A 62 4.59 8.10 -14.77
N PHE A 63 5.65 7.56 -14.20
CA PHE A 63 6.01 7.74 -12.80
C PHE A 63 7.02 8.87 -12.67
N GLU A 64 6.75 9.83 -11.79
CA GLU A 64 7.69 10.89 -11.42
C GLU A 64 8.27 10.53 -10.06
N TYR A 65 9.50 10.00 -10.07
CA TYR A 65 10.14 9.49 -8.86
C TYR A 65 10.88 10.60 -8.11
N HIS A 66 10.67 10.66 -6.79
CA HIS A 66 11.31 11.63 -5.91
C HIS A 66 12.04 10.94 -4.77
N SER A 67 13.20 11.47 -4.41
CA SER A 67 13.93 11.11 -3.19
C SER A 67 14.15 12.37 -2.37
N SER A 68 13.05 12.91 -1.82
CA SER A 68 13.05 14.17 -1.10
C SER A 68 13.57 14.03 0.34
N PHE A 69 14.51 14.90 0.71
CA PHE A 69 15.13 14.93 2.04
C PHE A 69 14.09 15.13 3.15
N LEU A 70 13.25 16.16 3.05
CA LEU A 70 12.25 16.44 4.08
C LEU A 70 11.17 15.37 4.16
N MET A 71 10.77 14.79 3.03
CA MET A 71 9.81 13.67 3.01
C MET A 71 10.37 12.45 3.75
N ASN A 72 11.66 12.15 3.54
CA ASN A 72 12.35 11.06 4.21
C ASN A 72 12.58 11.33 5.70
N LEU A 73 12.99 12.55 6.08
CA LEU A 73 13.17 12.93 7.48
C LEU A 73 11.85 12.83 8.26
N HIS A 74 10.75 13.31 7.67
CA HIS A 74 9.42 13.19 8.26
C HIS A 74 9.03 11.74 8.54
N HIS A 75 9.17 10.87 7.54
CA HIS A 75 8.82 9.46 7.68
C HIS A 75 9.77 8.68 8.59
N PHE A 76 11.05 9.04 8.60
CA PHE A 76 12.03 8.49 9.54
C PHE A 76 11.65 8.79 10.98
N LEU A 77 11.30 10.04 11.31
CA LEU A 77 10.88 10.42 12.66
C LEU A 77 9.56 9.76 13.06
N LEU A 78 8.62 9.61 12.12
CA LEU A 78 7.37 8.90 12.35
C LEU A 78 7.61 7.42 12.66
N ASP A 79 8.40 6.73 11.85
CA ASP A 79 8.76 5.32 12.04
C ASP A 79 9.52 5.12 13.36
N ALA A 80 10.53 5.96 13.64
CA ALA A 80 11.30 5.92 14.87
C ALA A 80 10.40 6.13 16.11
N SER A 81 9.41 7.03 16.04
CA SER A 81 8.47 7.25 17.15
C SER A 81 7.61 6.03 17.48
N ARG A 82 7.29 5.20 16.48
CA ARG A 82 6.41 4.03 16.61
C ARG A 82 7.14 2.77 17.08
N ARG A 83 8.40 2.60 16.69
CA ARG A 83 9.21 1.45 17.11
C ARG A 83 9.60 1.53 18.58
N ARG A 84 9.64 2.74 19.17
CA ARG A 84 10.02 3.01 20.57
C ARG A 84 11.42 2.48 20.95
N GLU A 85 12.21 2.07 19.96
CA GLU A 85 13.60 1.67 20.11
C GLU A 85 14.51 2.90 19.99
N ALA A 86 15.73 2.80 20.52
CA ALA A 86 16.77 3.77 20.24
C ALA A 86 17.01 3.83 18.71
N LEU A 87 17.40 4.99 18.19
CA LEU A 87 17.71 5.15 16.76
C LEU A 87 18.66 4.04 16.32
N PRO A 88 18.28 3.18 15.34
CA PRO A 88 19.05 1.97 15.05
C PRO A 88 20.48 2.34 14.64
N PRO A 89 21.52 1.88 15.36
CA PRO A 89 22.91 2.19 15.03
C PRO A 89 23.29 1.72 13.61
N GLU A 90 22.64 0.64 13.16
CA GLU A 90 22.79 0.03 11.84
C GLU A 90 22.34 0.93 10.67
N GLN A 91 21.52 1.94 10.92
CA GLN A 91 21.11 2.93 9.90
C GLN A 91 22.03 4.15 9.88
N ALA A 92 22.87 4.33 10.92
CA ALA A 92 23.78 5.44 11.01
C ALA A 92 25.15 5.06 10.41
N ALA A 93 25.50 5.70 9.30
CA ALA A 93 26.82 5.61 8.68
C ALA A 93 27.94 6.26 9.52
N CYS A 94 27.58 7.00 10.56
CA CYS A 94 28.53 7.63 11.49
C CYS A 94 27.99 7.77 12.91
N THR A 95 28.90 8.06 13.83
CA THR A 95 28.56 8.48 15.20
C THR A 95 27.97 9.89 15.17
N LEU A 96 26.77 10.03 15.74
CA LEU A 96 26.12 11.32 15.97
C LEU A 96 26.87 12.10 17.06
N GLU A 97 26.98 13.41 16.88
CA GLU A 97 27.43 14.30 17.95
C GLU A 97 26.36 14.41 19.04
N GLU A 98 26.74 14.78 20.26
CA GLU A 98 25.81 14.87 21.40
C GLU A 98 24.62 15.80 21.11
N GLY A 99 24.88 16.95 20.47
CA GLY A 99 23.85 17.89 20.06
C GLY A 99 22.89 17.32 19.00
N GLU A 100 23.43 16.61 18.00
CA GLU A 100 22.62 15.96 16.95
C GLU A 100 21.78 14.81 17.50
N HIS A 101 22.36 13.99 18.38
CA HIS A 101 21.66 12.91 19.06
C HIS A 101 20.53 13.47 19.93
N THR A 102 20.77 14.57 20.64
CA THR A 102 19.76 15.26 21.45
C THR A 102 18.62 15.78 20.57
N ALA A 103 18.94 16.48 19.46
CA ALA A 103 17.94 17.05 18.56
C ALA A 103 17.08 15.96 17.88
N LEU A 104 17.68 14.87 17.43
CA LEU A 104 16.94 13.74 16.84
C LEU A 104 16.00 13.07 17.84
N ASN A 105 16.43 12.88 19.09
CA ASN A 105 15.56 12.32 20.13
C ASN A 105 14.41 13.27 20.49
N GLN A 106 14.68 14.58 20.60
CA GLN A 106 13.63 15.58 20.84
C GLN A 106 12.58 15.58 19.72
N ALA A 107 13.02 15.52 18.46
CA ALA A 107 12.11 15.42 17.32
C ALA A 107 11.32 14.10 17.34
N ARG A 108 11.95 12.97 17.66
CA ARG A 108 11.26 11.68 17.83
C ARG A 108 10.18 11.77 18.92
N ASP A 109 10.51 12.34 20.07
CA ASP A 109 9.59 12.45 21.20
C ASP A 109 8.42 13.40 20.87
N PHE A 110 8.67 14.47 20.11
CA PHE A 110 7.61 15.29 19.53
C PHE A 110 6.67 14.46 18.63
N TYR A 111 7.22 13.66 17.72
CA TYR A 111 6.41 12.78 16.87
C TYR A 111 5.65 11.73 17.68
N ALA A 112 6.24 11.19 18.74
CA ALA A 112 5.58 10.23 19.63
C ALA A 112 4.37 10.88 20.32
N GLY A 113 4.53 12.10 20.83
CA GLY A 113 3.46 12.85 21.49
C GLY A 113 2.35 13.33 20.54
N GLN A 114 2.67 13.62 19.27
CA GLN A 114 1.72 14.20 18.33
C GLN A 114 1.10 13.19 17.36
N PHE A 115 1.87 12.22 16.85
CA PHE A 115 1.54 11.47 15.64
C PHE A 115 1.62 9.94 15.76
N GLU A 116 2.17 9.39 16.85
CA GLU A 116 2.41 7.93 16.99
C GLU A 116 1.20 7.08 16.59
N ARG A 117 0.01 7.47 17.08
CA ARG A 117 -1.26 6.75 16.89
C ARG A 117 -2.09 7.21 15.68
N ARG A 118 -1.59 8.15 14.88
CA ARG A 118 -2.33 8.75 13.76
C ARG A 118 -2.00 8.06 12.46
N HIS A 119 -2.99 7.69 11.65
CA HIS A 119 -2.72 6.99 10.40
C HIS A 119 -2.14 7.95 9.33
N PRO A 120 -0.99 7.64 8.66
CA PRO A 120 -0.38 8.54 7.67
C PRO A 120 -1.29 8.87 6.47
N LEU A 121 -2.23 7.98 6.16
CA LEU A 121 -3.19 8.15 5.06
C LEU A 121 -4.56 8.72 5.50
N PHE A 122 -5.02 8.45 6.73
CA PHE A 122 -6.40 8.80 7.14
C PHE A 122 -6.47 9.92 8.16
N ASP A 123 -5.34 10.31 8.74
CA ASP A 123 -5.26 11.53 9.52
C ASP A 123 -5.11 12.73 8.59
N GLU A 124 -6.03 13.68 8.70
CA GLU A 124 -6.02 14.91 7.91
C GLU A 124 -4.75 15.73 8.15
N GLY A 125 -4.24 15.73 9.40
CA GLY A 125 -3.02 16.44 9.76
C GLY A 125 -1.78 15.86 9.11
N LEU A 126 -1.55 14.55 9.23
CA LEU A 126 -0.44 13.87 8.54
C LEU A 126 -0.56 13.94 7.01
N SER A 127 -1.78 13.84 6.48
CA SER A 127 -2.03 14.03 5.05
C SER A 127 -1.67 15.44 4.58
N ALA A 128 -2.06 16.48 5.33
CA ALA A 128 -1.72 17.86 5.02
C ALA A 128 -0.20 18.11 5.11
N ILE A 129 0.47 17.56 6.12
CA ILE A 129 1.94 17.64 6.25
C ILE A 129 2.61 16.99 5.04
N LYS A 130 2.23 15.77 4.66
CA LYS A 130 2.74 15.09 3.45
C LYS A 130 2.51 15.94 2.19
N GLN A 131 1.31 16.52 2.05
CA GLN A 131 0.99 17.40 0.92
C GLN A 131 1.79 18.70 0.90
N ALA A 132 2.19 19.24 2.05
CA ALA A 132 3.09 20.37 2.14
C ALA A 132 4.53 19.97 1.79
N LEU A 133 5.03 18.88 2.36
CA LEU A 133 6.39 18.38 2.15
C LEU A 133 6.66 18.00 0.69
N ARG A 134 5.64 17.51 -0.03
CA ARG A 134 5.79 17.19 -1.46
C ARG A 134 6.11 18.43 -2.31
N GLN A 135 5.73 19.63 -1.87
CA GLN A 135 5.99 20.86 -2.64
C GLN A 135 7.47 21.30 -2.57
N ALA A 136 8.24 20.74 -1.66
CA ALA A 136 9.67 21.01 -1.56
C ALA A 136 10.45 20.28 -2.66
N ASP A 137 11.44 20.96 -3.24
CA ASP A 137 12.47 20.32 -4.05
C ASP A 137 13.17 19.21 -3.27
N ASP A 138 13.59 18.15 -3.97
CA ASP A 138 14.18 16.96 -3.34
C ASP A 138 15.37 17.27 -2.42
N GLY A 139 16.16 18.30 -2.76
CA GLY A 139 17.34 18.72 -2.00
C GLY A 139 17.08 19.74 -0.89
N ARG A 140 15.84 20.21 -0.69
CA ARG A 140 15.53 21.18 0.36
C ARG A 140 15.74 20.54 1.73
N VAL A 141 16.55 21.17 2.57
CA VAL A 141 16.88 20.65 3.92
C VAL A 141 16.18 21.38 5.07
N ARG A 142 15.61 22.57 4.80
CA ARG A 142 14.88 23.36 5.80
C ARG A 142 13.39 23.35 5.55
N ALA A 143 12.61 22.94 6.54
CA ALA A 143 11.17 23.01 6.60
C ALA A 143 10.66 24.41 6.93
N GLN A 144 11.46 25.26 7.59
CA GLN A 144 11.04 26.64 7.89
C GLN A 144 10.59 27.38 6.62
N GLY A 145 9.44 28.05 6.70
CA GLY A 145 8.85 28.80 5.59
C GLY A 145 8.29 27.93 4.46
N LEU A 146 8.12 26.62 4.65
CA LEU A 146 7.35 25.78 3.73
C LEU A 146 5.86 25.91 4.05
N GLU A 147 5.07 26.34 3.05
CA GLU A 147 3.63 26.52 3.21
C GLU A 147 2.94 25.20 3.59
N GLY A 148 2.03 25.26 4.56
CA GLY A 148 1.30 24.08 5.04
C GLY A 148 2.03 23.22 6.07
N VAL A 149 3.31 23.50 6.39
CA VAL A 149 4.01 22.85 7.52
C VAL A 149 3.82 23.69 8.78
N PRO A 150 3.23 23.16 9.87
CA PRO A 150 3.11 23.89 11.13
C PRO A 150 4.46 24.29 11.70
N GLU A 151 4.57 25.52 12.22
CA GLU A 151 5.81 26.09 12.77
C GLU A 151 6.50 25.18 13.82
N PRO A 152 5.78 24.58 14.81
CA PRO A 152 6.43 23.68 15.75
C PRO A 152 7.04 22.44 15.08
N LEU A 153 6.40 21.92 14.02
CA LEU A 153 6.93 20.80 13.26
C LEU A 153 8.14 21.21 12.43
N ALA A 154 8.10 22.37 11.78
CA ALA A 154 9.22 22.89 11.01
C ALA A 154 10.48 23.05 11.88
N GLN A 155 10.32 23.56 13.10
CA GLN A 155 11.42 23.67 14.07
C GLN A 155 12.03 22.32 14.44
N GLN A 156 11.21 21.28 14.65
CA GLN A 156 11.72 19.93 14.94
C GLN A 156 12.44 19.30 13.74
N LEU A 157 11.91 19.48 12.53
CA LEU A 157 12.56 19.01 11.31
C LEU A 157 13.91 19.71 11.10
N ASP A 158 13.95 21.04 11.23
CA ASP A 158 15.18 21.81 11.04
C ASP A 158 16.24 21.49 12.09
N ALA A 159 15.85 21.26 13.35
CA ALA A 159 16.76 20.86 14.42
C ALA A 159 17.34 19.44 14.21
N ALA A 160 16.53 18.49 13.72
CA ALA A 160 16.96 17.12 13.46
C ALA A 160 17.77 16.97 12.15
N ALA A 161 17.61 17.90 11.20
CA ALA A 161 18.18 17.81 9.87
C ALA A 161 19.71 17.61 9.82
N PRO A 162 20.56 18.26 10.63
CA PRO A 162 22.01 18.08 10.57
C PRO A 162 22.45 16.63 10.85
N GLY A 163 22.00 16.06 11.96
CA GLY A 163 22.33 14.69 12.34
C GLY A 163 21.77 13.67 11.36
N TYR A 164 20.53 13.86 10.92
CA TYR A 164 19.92 13.04 9.89
C TYR A 164 20.73 13.09 8.58
N ARG A 165 21.04 14.29 8.08
CA ARG A 165 21.78 14.50 6.83
C ARG A 165 23.15 13.86 6.84
N ARG A 166 23.87 13.94 7.96
CA ARG A 166 25.25 13.46 8.05
C ARG A 166 25.32 11.95 8.23
N CYS A 167 24.51 11.39 9.12
CA CYS A 167 24.65 9.98 9.50
C CYS A 167 23.59 9.04 8.93
N ILE A 168 22.39 9.49 8.59
CA ILE A 168 21.28 8.57 8.22
C ILE A 168 20.88 8.72 6.74
N TRP A 169 20.77 9.96 6.27
CA TRP A 169 20.36 10.30 4.91
C TRP A 169 21.17 9.60 3.82
N PRO A 170 22.51 9.48 3.88
CA PRO A 170 23.27 8.83 2.80
C PRO A 170 22.83 7.38 2.53
N ALA A 171 22.49 6.63 3.59
CA ALA A 171 22.00 5.26 3.45
C ALA A 171 20.57 5.24 2.88
N HIS A 172 19.71 6.14 3.35
CA HIS A 172 18.33 6.26 2.88
C HIS A 172 18.27 6.67 1.40
N GLU A 173 19.01 7.71 1.02
CA GLU A 173 19.12 8.17 -0.36
C GLU A 173 19.66 7.07 -1.27
N ALA A 174 20.73 6.38 -0.87
CA ALA A 174 21.28 5.27 -1.66
C ALA A 174 20.25 4.14 -1.86
N SER A 175 19.42 3.86 -0.86
CA SER A 175 18.34 2.88 -0.99
C SER A 175 17.24 3.36 -1.93
N ASN A 176 16.80 4.61 -1.79
CA ASN A 176 15.81 5.22 -2.67
C ASN A 176 16.28 5.19 -4.13
N ARG A 177 17.53 5.59 -4.40
CA ARG A 177 18.11 5.59 -5.75
C ARG A 177 18.18 4.19 -6.35
N ARG A 178 18.66 3.20 -5.61
CA ARG A 178 18.67 1.80 -6.06
C ARG A 178 17.27 1.28 -6.38
N TRP A 179 16.29 1.57 -5.53
CA TRP A 179 14.91 1.16 -5.77
C TRP A 179 14.34 1.83 -7.03
N ILE A 180 14.58 3.14 -7.21
CA ILE A 180 14.15 3.91 -8.39
C ILE A 180 14.76 3.33 -9.66
N GLU A 181 16.08 3.10 -9.69
CA GLU A 181 16.77 2.54 -10.85
C GLU A 181 16.19 1.17 -11.24
N GLN A 182 15.95 0.29 -10.25
CA GLN A 182 15.36 -1.01 -10.47
C GLN A 182 13.91 -0.91 -10.99
N ALA A 183 13.07 -0.07 -10.35
CA ALA A 183 11.68 0.12 -10.75
C ALA A 183 11.56 0.73 -12.15
N GLN A 184 12.42 1.69 -12.49
CA GLN A 184 12.51 2.27 -13.83
C GLN A 184 12.90 1.22 -14.88
N ALA A 185 13.89 0.37 -14.60
CA ALA A 185 14.29 -0.70 -15.52
C ALA A 185 13.16 -1.72 -15.74
N LEU A 186 12.46 -2.10 -14.67
CA LEU A 186 11.32 -3.02 -14.76
C LEU A 186 10.13 -2.39 -15.48
N ASP A 187 9.78 -1.13 -15.18
CA ASP A 187 8.68 -0.42 -15.85
C ASP A 187 8.97 -0.17 -17.33
N ALA A 188 10.21 0.18 -17.68
CA ALA A 188 10.62 0.35 -19.07
C ALA A 188 10.47 -0.95 -19.88
N ARG A 189 10.76 -2.10 -19.28
CA ARG A 189 10.70 -3.41 -19.95
C ARG A 189 9.29 -4.01 -19.95
N PHE A 190 8.58 -3.94 -18.83
CA PHE A 190 7.36 -4.71 -18.59
C PHE A 190 6.12 -3.86 -18.36
N GLY A 191 6.29 -2.59 -18.02
CA GLY A 191 5.20 -1.72 -17.58
C GLY A 191 4.09 -1.56 -18.60
N ALA A 192 4.41 -1.47 -19.90
CA ALA A 192 3.40 -1.37 -20.95
C ALA A 192 2.45 -2.60 -20.98
N ALA A 193 3.01 -3.80 -20.83
CA ALA A 193 2.25 -5.04 -20.83
C ALA A 193 1.44 -5.20 -19.54
N VAL A 194 2.01 -4.83 -18.39
CA VAL A 194 1.30 -4.81 -17.10
C VAL A 194 0.13 -3.82 -17.15
N GLN A 195 0.37 -2.59 -17.61
CA GLN A 195 -0.67 -1.57 -17.75
C GLN A 195 -1.81 -2.05 -18.65
N ALA A 196 -1.51 -2.54 -19.87
CA ALA A 196 -2.54 -3.01 -20.80
C ALA A 196 -3.40 -4.14 -20.21
N ARG A 197 -2.80 -5.05 -19.42
CA ARG A 197 -3.54 -6.10 -18.72
C ARG A 197 -4.47 -5.51 -17.66
N LEU A 198 -3.96 -4.63 -16.80
CA LEU A 198 -4.72 -4.02 -15.72
C LEU A 198 -5.87 -3.15 -16.26
N GLU A 199 -5.65 -2.36 -17.29
CA GLU A 199 -6.70 -1.50 -17.87
C GLU A 199 -7.86 -2.32 -18.44
N ARG A 200 -7.55 -3.45 -19.08
CA ARG A 200 -8.55 -4.41 -19.55
C ARG A 200 -9.28 -5.08 -18.40
N GLN A 201 -8.56 -5.55 -17.39
CA GLN A 201 -9.11 -6.34 -16.28
C GLN A 201 -9.96 -5.49 -15.32
N LEU A 202 -9.58 -4.22 -15.13
CA LEU A 202 -10.27 -3.28 -14.26
C LEU A 202 -11.22 -2.35 -15.02
N THR A 203 -11.31 -2.51 -16.35
CA THR A 203 -12.23 -1.78 -17.23
C THR A 203 -12.07 -0.26 -17.20
N GLN A 204 -10.86 0.22 -16.90
CA GLN A 204 -10.55 1.63 -16.72
C GLN A 204 -9.12 1.91 -17.16
N THR A 205 -8.86 3.09 -17.73
CA THR A 205 -7.48 3.49 -18.07
C THR A 205 -6.82 4.21 -16.90
N PHE A 206 -5.50 4.10 -16.80
CA PHE A 206 -4.74 4.91 -15.83
C PHE A 206 -4.82 6.41 -16.16
N THR A 207 -4.49 7.24 -15.17
CA THR A 207 -4.35 8.69 -15.32
C THR A 207 -3.35 9.04 -16.42
N ARG A 208 -3.59 10.18 -17.08
CA ARG A 208 -2.67 10.72 -18.10
C ARG A 208 -1.58 11.60 -17.48
N GLN A 209 -1.76 12.02 -16.23
CA GLN A 209 -0.79 12.86 -15.54
C GLN A 209 0.38 12.01 -15.04
N PRO A 210 1.60 12.57 -14.96
CA PRO A 210 2.67 11.93 -14.23
C PRO A 210 2.23 11.64 -12.79
N LEU A 211 2.34 10.39 -12.37
CA LEU A 211 2.05 9.97 -11.02
C LEU A 211 3.27 10.20 -10.15
N ARG A 212 3.18 11.19 -9.28
CA ARG A 212 4.24 11.47 -8.30
C ARG A 212 4.40 10.28 -7.36
N THR A 213 5.63 9.80 -7.25
CA THR A 213 6.02 8.64 -6.45
C THR A 213 7.21 9.02 -5.56
N ASP A 214 6.95 9.34 -4.30
CA ASP A 214 7.99 9.66 -3.31
C ASP A 214 8.55 8.36 -2.69
N LEU A 215 9.87 8.24 -2.68
CA LEU A 215 10.57 7.13 -2.02
C LEU A 215 11.01 7.57 -0.64
N VAL A 216 10.69 6.73 0.34
CA VAL A 216 11.17 6.86 1.72
C VAL A 216 11.78 5.55 2.18
N TRP A 217 12.70 5.56 3.13
CA TRP A 217 13.27 4.30 3.64
C TRP A 217 12.19 3.39 4.25
N ALA A 218 11.35 3.95 5.11
CA ALA A 218 10.18 3.31 5.70
C ALA A 218 9.06 4.34 5.80
N THR A 219 7.81 3.92 5.74
CA THR A 219 6.64 4.81 5.84
C THR A 219 6.14 5.01 7.26
N GLY A 220 6.74 4.31 8.23
CA GLY A 220 6.25 4.24 9.61
C GLY A 220 4.94 3.45 9.75
N SER A 221 4.37 2.90 8.68
CA SER A 221 3.13 2.12 8.71
C SER A 221 3.39 0.64 8.46
N ARG A 222 2.48 -0.25 8.91
CA ARG A 222 2.66 -1.71 8.73
C ARG A 222 2.36 -2.13 7.29
N GLU A 223 1.49 -1.37 6.64
CA GLU A 223 0.99 -1.54 5.28
C GLU A 223 2.12 -1.39 4.23
N GLY A 224 3.22 -0.73 4.59
CA GLY A 224 4.35 -0.54 3.69
C GLY A 224 4.13 0.67 2.81
N ALA A 225 3.70 0.49 1.58
CA ALA A 225 3.39 1.61 0.68
C ALA A 225 1.96 2.12 0.89
N TYR A 226 1.71 3.35 0.46
CA TYR A 226 0.36 3.91 0.45
C TYR A 226 0.20 4.95 -0.65
N SER A 227 -1.05 5.17 -1.06
CA SER A 227 -1.42 6.09 -2.13
C SER A 227 -2.55 7.03 -1.72
N SER A 228 -2.65 8.20 -2.35
CA SER A 228 -3.73 9.17 -2.18
C SER A 228 -4.24 9.62 -3.54
N ASP A 229 -5.55 9.85 -3.67
CA ASP A 229 -6.18 10.21 -4.95
C ASP A 229 -6.24 11.74 -5.17
N GLU A 230 -6.20 12.53 -4.10
CA GLU A 230 -6.33 13.99 -4.17
C GLU A 230 -5.32 14.70 -3.25
N PRO A 231 -4.21 15.24 -3.80
CA PRO A 231 -3.69 14.96 -5.15
C PRO A 231 -3.16 13.53 -5.27
N GLU A 232 -3.19 13.00 -6.50
CA GLU A 232 -2.59 11.72 -6.87
C GLU A 232 -1.12 11.65 -6.39
N HIS A 233 -0.82 10.70 -5.51
CA HIS A 233 0.50 10.59 -4.88
C HIS A 233 0.72 9.20 -4.29
N VAL A 234 1.83 8.56 -4.65
CA VAL A 234 2.31 7.30 -4.08
C VAL A 234 3.49 7.56 -3.16
N VAL A 235 3.52 6.92 -1.99
CA VAL A 235 4.70 6.84 -1.12
C VAL A 235 5.14 5.39 -1.00
N MET A 236 6.39 5.11 -1.36
CA MET A 236 6.93 3.76 -1.48
C MET A 236 8.14 3.55 -0.54
N PRO A 237 8.19 2.45 0.24
CA PRO A 237 9.29 2.15 1.15
C PRO A 237 10.46 1.46 0.42
N SER A 238 11.59 2.16 0.25
CA SER A 238 12.80 1.61 -0.38
C SER A 238 13.61 0.69 0.53
N GLY A 239 13.44 0.76 1.85
CA GLY A 239 14.16 -0.05 2.85
C GLY A 239 13.56 -1.43 3.09
N ARG A 240 12.40 -1.73 2.47
CA ARG A 240 11.71 -3.02 2.57
C ARG A 240 12.31 -4.02 1.59
N SER A 241 12.91 -5.10 2.12
CA SER A 241 13.51 -6.16 1.30
C SER A 241 12.47 -6.95 0.50
N ASP A 242 11.26 -7.06 1.02
CA ASP A 242 10.12 -7.70 0.36
C ASP A 242 9.54 -6.87 -0.80
N TYR A 243 9.97 -5.62 -0.98
CA TYR A 243 9.56 -4.71 -2.07
C TYR A 243 10.64 -4.57 -3.15
N GLN A 244 11.65 -5.45 -3.16
CA GLN A 244 12.78 -5.44 -4.10
C GLN A 244 12.64 -6.50 -5.20
N GLY A 245 13.56 -6.48 -6.17
CA GLY A 245 13.51 -7.32 -7.36
C GLY A 245 12.22 -7.13 -8.17
N ASP A 246 11.70 -8.21 -8.71
CA ASP A 246 10.46 -8.20 -9.50
C ASP A 246 9.24 -7.68 -8.72
N ALA A 247 9.25 -7.78 -7.38
CA ALA A 247 8.18 -7.26 -6.53
C ALA A 247 8.10 -5.72 -6.54
N ALA A 248 9.17 -5.01 -6.91
CA ALA A 248 9.10 -3.57 -7.08
C ALA A 248 8.11 -3.18 -8.20
N LEU A 249 8.04 -3.97 -9.27
CA LEU A 249 7.08 -3.75 -10.35
C LEU A 249 5.64 -4.02 -9.89
N GLU A 250 5.42 -5.12 -9.17
CA GLU A 250 4.10 -5.43 -8.59
C GLU A 250 3.64 -4.33 -7.65
N MET A 251 4.47 -3.92 -6.69
CA MET A 251 4.09 -2.91 -5.72
C MET A 251 3.89 -1.53 -6.35
N LEU A 252 4.69 -1.16 -7.35
CA LEU A 252 4.51 0.10 -8.08
C LEU A 252 3.14 0.18 -8.76
N TYR A 253 2.75 -0.87 -9.50
CA TYR A 253 1.45 -0.92 -10.17
C TYR A 253 0.30 -1.18 -9.20
N HIS A 254 0.53 -1.86 -8.09
CA HIS A 254 -0.45 -2.02 -7.02
C HIS A 254 -0.83 -0.66 -6.47
N GLU A 255 0.16 0.15 -6.07
CA GLU A 255 -0.08 1.49 -5.56
C GLU A 255 -0.70 2.42 -6.60
N ALA A 256 -0.17 2.41 -7.83
CA ALA A 256 -0.76 3.17 -8.93
C ALA A 256 -2.23 2.81 -9.20
N SER A 257 -2.62 1.56 -8.93
CA SER A 257 -4.00 1.12 -9.16
C SER A 257 -4.99 1.74 -8.17
N HIS A 258 -4.56 2.12 -6.96
CA HIS A 258 -5.44 2.88 -6.06
C HIS A 258 -5.90 4.19 -6.71
N VAL A 259 -5.03 4.80 -7.51
CA VAL A 259 -5.26 6.08 -8.19
C VAL A 259 -6.17 5.89 -9.41
N GLY A 260 -7.47 5.79 -9.14
CA GLY A 260 -8.54 5.87 -10.13
C GLY A 260 -8.87 4.59 -10.90
N VAL A 261 -7.89 3.75 -11.25
CA VAL A 261 -8.16 2.55 -12.08
C VAL A 261 -9.02 1.51 -11.36
N MET A 262 -9.00 1.51 -10.02
CA MET A 262 -9.84 0.64 -9.19
C MET A 262 -11.29 1.12 -9.02
N ARG A 263 -11.62 2.33 -9.51
CA ARG A 263 -12.94 2.94 -9.31
C ARG A 263 -14.11 2.09 -9.81
N PRO A 264 -14.09 1.45 -10.99
CA PRO A 264 -15.19 0.58 -11.41
C PRO A 264 -15.41 -0.60 -10.45
N LEU A 265 -14.32 -1.19 -9.95
CA LEU A 265 -14.43 -2.27 -8.98
C LEU A 265 -15.11 -1.79 -7.69
N PHE A 266 -14.69 -0.64 -7.16
CA PHE A 266 -15.31 -0.07 -5.95
C PHE A 266 -16.80 0.17 -6.14
N LEU A 267 -17.19 0.75 -7.28
CA LEU A 267 -18.59 1.04 -7.58
C LEU A 267 -19.41 -0.24 -7.76
N SER A 268 -18.91 -1.22 -8.52
CA SER A 268 -19.59 -2.51 -8.72
C SER A 268 -19.72 -3.29 -7.42
N MET A 269 -18.70 -3.27 -6.56
CA MET A 269 -18.75 -3.96 -5.27
C MET A 269 -19.69 -3.26 -4.30
N ALA A 270 -19.69 -1.93 -4.27
CA ALA A 270 -20.65 -1.15 -3.49
C ALA A 270 -22.10 -1.47 -3.90
N GLU A 271 -22.36 -1.59 -5.21
CA GLU A 271 -23.68 -1.96 -5.71
C GLU A 271 -24.08 -3.39 -5.32
N ALA A 272 -23.18 -4.36 -5.53
CA ALA A 272 -23.42 -5.75 -5.13
C ALA A 272 -23.69 -5.90 -3.63
N LEU A 273 -23.06 -5.08 -2.79
CA LEU A 273 -23.26 -5.10 -1.34
C LEU A 273 -24.58 -4.48 -0.89
N LYS A 274 -25.23 -3.64 -1.71
CA LYS A 274 -26.59 -3.14 -1.41
C LYS A 274 -27.62 -4.27 -1.50
N THR A 275 -27.48 -5.16 -2.47
CA THR A 275 -28.41 -6.28 -2.70
C THR A 275 -28.05 -7.51 -1.87
N THR A 276 -26.76 -7.71 -1.63
CA THR A 276 -26.21 -8.86 -0.91
C THR A 276 -25.29 -8.40 0.21
N PRO A 277 -25.83 -7.93 1.35
CA PRO A 277 -24.99 -7.49 2.46
C PRO A 277 -24.05 -8.60 2.93
N ARG A 278 -22.77 -8.26 3.00
CA ARG A 278 -21.70 -9.14 3.49
C ARG A 278 -20.83 -8.36 4.47
N PRO A 279 -20.97 -8.63 5.78
CA PRO A 279 -20.07 -8.11 6.79
C PRO A 279 -18.63 -8.50 6.42
N ASN A 280 -17.70 -7.56 6.50
CA ASN A 280 -16.28 -7.70 6.09
C ASN A 280 -15.97 -7.70 4.58
N ALA A 281 -16.96 -7.68 3.69
CA ALA A 281 -16.70 -7.55 2.25
C ALA A 281 -16.10 -6.19 1.86
N GLN A 282 -16.13 -5.21 2.76
CA GLN A 282 -15.49 -3.92 2.60
C GLN A 282 -13.97 -4.00 2.40
N GLN A 283 -13.31 -5.09 2.80
CA GLN A 283 -11.87 -5.32 2.62
C GLN A 283 -11.55 -6.24 1.44
N LEU A 284 -12.57 -6.74 0.74
CA LEU A 284 -12.45 -7.68 -0.36
C LEU A 284 -11.79 -7.05 -1.59
N TRP A 285 -12.04 -5.77 -1.85
CA TRP A 285 -11.43 -5.06 -2.98
C TRP A 285 -9.90 -5.08 -2.89
N HIS A 286 -9.32 -4.99 -1.68
CA HIS A 286 -7.87 -4.93 -1.51
C HIS A 286 -7.24 -6.30 -1.74
N ALA A 287 -7.90 -7.38 -1.28
CA ALA A 287 -7.51 -8.75 -1.64
C ALA A 287 -7.60 -8.99 -3.16
N LEU A 288 -8.62 -8.44 -3.82
CA LEU A 288 -8.81 -8.54 -5.26
C LEU A 288 -7.76 -7.77 -6.04
N GLN A 289 -7.37 -6.58 -5.57
CA GLN A 289 -6.31 -5.77 -6.15
C GLN A 289 -4.98 -6.51 -6.12
N PHE A 290 -4.58 -7.00 -4.94
CA PHE A 290 -3.37 -7.81 -4.79
C PHE A 290 -3.35 -8.99 -5.75
N TYR A 291 -4.48 -9.71 -5.85
CA TYR A 291 -4.58 -10.85 -6.76
C TYR A 291 -4.44 -10.44 -8.22
N THR A 292 -5.15 -9.38 -8.62
CA THR A 292 -5.23 -8.92 -10.01
C THR A 292 -3.88 -8.39 -10.49
N VAL A 293 -3.23 -7.55 -9.66
CA VAL A 293 -1.92 -6.98 -9.98
C VAL A 293 -0.82 -8.03 -9.92
N GLY A 294 -0.82 -8.88 -8.89
CA GLY A 294 0.12 -9.99 -8.76
C GLY A 294 0.04 -10.93 -9.98
N LEU A 295 -1.17 -11.35 -10.38
CA LEU A 295 -1.35 -12.20 -11.55
C LEU A 295 -0.89 -11.51 -12.85
N ALA A 296 -1.19 -10.23 -13.03
CA ALA A 296 -0.74 -9.49 -14.21
C ALA A 296 0.79 -9.44 -14.33
N VAL A 297 1.50 -9.20 -13.22
CA VAL A 297 2.97 -9.17 -13.19
C VAL A 297 3.56 -10.56 -13.38
N GLN A 298 3.07 -11.56 -12.65
CA GLN A 298 3.53 -12.96 -12.79
C GLN A 298 3.53 -13.41 -14.24
N GLU A 299 2.47 -13.10 -14.98
CA GLU A 299 2.39 -13.54 -16.35
C GLU A 299 3.22 -12.77 -17.34
N VAL A 300 3.37 -11.46 -17.15
CA VAL A 300 4.25 -10.65 -17.99
C VAL A 300 5.69 -11.16 -17.83
N LEU A 301 6.11 -11.44 -16.60
CA LEU A 301 7.42 -12.02 -16.32
C LEU A 301 7.55 -13.44 -16.88
N ARG A 302 6.54 -14.29 -16.72
CA ARG A 302 6.54 -15.64 -17.28
C ARG A 302 6.61 -15.64 -18.81
N GLN A 303 5.96 -14.68 -19.47
CA GLN A 303 6.03 -14.49 -20.92
C GLN A 303 7.42 -14.01 -21.37
N ASP A 304 8.16 -13.36 -20.49
CA ASP A 304 9.55 -12.98 -20.68
C ASP A 304 10.51 -14.12 -20.30
N GLY A 305 10.67 -15.07 -21.21
CA GLY A 305 11.69 -16.12 -21.07
C GLY A 305 11.42 -17.14 -19.95
N GLY A 306 10.18 -17.28 -19.49
CA GLY A 306 9.81 -18.27 -18.48
C GLY A 306 10.19 -17.89 -17.05
N ARG A 307 10.39 -16.60 -16.75
CA ARG A 307 10.75 -16.16 -15.40
C ARG A 307 9.64 -16.54 -14.41
N GLU A 308 9.99 -17.35 -13.41
CA GLU A 308 9.10 -17.67 -12.31
C GLU A 308 9.06 -16.53 -11.31
N TYR A 309 7.86 -16.14 -10.90
CA TYR A 309 7.62 -15.10 -9.91
C TYR A 309 6.42 -15.50 -9.05
N THR A 310 6.54 -15.35 -7.73
CA THR A 310 5.44 -15.51 -6.78
C THR A 310 4.98 -14.12 -6.35
N SER A 311 3.67 -13.88 -6.37
CA SER A 311 3.13 -12.55 -6.06
C SER A 311 3.45 -12.15 -4.63
N TYR A 312 3.49 -10.85 -4.35
CA TYR A 312 3.72 -10.36 -3.00
C TYR A 312 2.70 -10.93 -2.02
N ALA A 313 1.41 -10.94 -2.39
CA ALA A 313 0.35 -11.42 -1.50
C ALA A 313 0.44 -12.91 -1.17
N GLU A 314 0.87 -13.74 -2.12
CA GLU A 314 1.14 -15.16 -1.87
C GLU A 314 2.39 -15.36 -1.01
N ARG A 315 3.49 -14.70 -1.37
CA ARG A 315 4.77 -14.82 -0.64
C ARG A 315 4.67 -14.33 0.80
N ALA A 316 3.87 -13.29 1.05
CA ALA A 316 3.63 -12.72 2.37
C ALA A 316 2.43 -13.37 3.10
N ASP A 317 1.85 -14.46 2.56
CA ASP A 317 0.74 -15.19 3.16
C ASP A 317 -0.49 -14.31 3.49
N LEU A 318 -0.73 -13.24 2.73
CA LEU A 318 -1.78 -12.26 3.07
C LEU A 318 -3.19 -12.87 3.03
N TYR A 319 -3.42 -13.86 2.16
CA TYR A 319 -4.70 -14.56 2.09
C TYR A 319 -4.98 -15.48 3.29
N ARG A 320 -3.98 -15.74 4.14
CA ARG A 320 -4.15 -16.48 5.41
C ARG A 320 -4.61 -15.59 6.56
N LEU A 321 -4.55 -14.27 6.40
CA LEU A 321 -5.05 -13.33 7.40
C LEU A 321 -6.57 -13.53 7.58
N ALA A 322 -7.04 -13.49 8.83
CA ALA A 322 -8.45 -13.71 9.15
C ALA A 322 -9.41 -12.85 8.31
N ARG A 323 -9.01 -11.61 7.98
CA ARG A 323 -9.79 -10.69 7.13
C ARG A 323 -9.95 -11.15 5.68
N TRP A 324 -9.06 -11.99 5.15
CA TRP A 324 -9.05 -12.44 3.75
C TRP A 324 -9.10 -13.96 3.57
N GLN A 325 -9.25 -14.73 4.66
CA GLN A 325 -9.23 -16.20 4.64
C GLN A 325 -10.26 -16.83 3.69
N HIS A 326 -11.34 -16.11 3.38
CA HIS A 326 -12.39 -16.55 2.44
C HIS A 326 -12.29 -15.88 1.05
N ALA A 327 -11.41 -14.89 0.89
CA ALA A 327 -11.29 -14.14 -0.35
C ALA A 327 -10.68 -15.00 -1.45
N LEU A 328 -9.57 -15.69 -1.19
CA LEU A 328 -8.83 -16.41 -2.25
C LEU A 328 -9.67 -17.49 -2.97
N PRO A 329 -10.43 -18.36 -2.28
CA PRO A 329 -11.31 -19.31 -2.96
C PRO A 329 -12.38 -18.62 -3.82
N ALA A 330 -13.01 -17.55 -3.32
CA ALA A 330 -14.01 -16.79 -4.07
C ALA A 330 -13.40 -16.09 -5.30
N ILE A 331 -12.20 -15.52 -5.16
CA ILE A 331 -11.43 -14.90 -6.24
C ILE A 331 -11.13 -15.93 -7.33
N GLN A 332 -10.60 -17.10 -6.96
CA GLN A 332 -10.27 -18.15 -7.92
C GLN A 332 -11.50 -18.70 -8.64
N ALA A 333 -12.63 -18.83 -7.94
CA ALA A 333 -13.87 -19.36 -8.53
C ALA A 333 -14.60 -18.36 -9.43
N HIS A 334 -14.62 -17.06 -9.08
CA HIS A 334 -15.53 -16.10 -9.69
C HIS A 334 -14.84 -14.92 -10.38
N TRP A 335 -13.62 -14.56 -9.98
CA TRP A 335 -12.88 -13.44 -10.57
C TRP A 335 -11.86 -13.88 -11.61
N LEU A 336 -11.13 -14.96 -11.35
CA LEU A 336 -10.12 -15.48 -12.27
C LEU A 336 -10.69 -15.80 -13.68
N PRO A 337 -11.91 -16.35 -13.84
CA PRO A 337 -12.52 -16.50 -15.16
C PRO A 337 -12.70 -15.18 -15.90
N TRP A 338 -13.12 -14.10 -15.22
CA TRP A 338 -13.18 -12.77 -15.82
C TRP A 338 -11.80 -12.30 -16.27
N LEU A 339 -10.78 -12.43 -15.41
CA LEU A 339 -9.43 -12.02 -15.75
C LEU A 339 -8.93 -12.73 -17.03
N ARG A 340 -9.20 -14.04 -17.15
CA ARG A 340 -8.74 -14.92 -18.26
C ARG A 340 -9.55 -14.81 -19.52
N GLU A 341 -10.86 -14.89 -19.40
CA GLU A 341 -11.74 -15.14 -20.53
C GLU A 341 -12.60 -13.93 -20.85
N GLY A 342 -12.59 -12.89 -20.00
CA GLY A 342 -13.52 -11.76 -20.11
C GLY A 342 -14.98 -12.18 -19.87
N ARG A 343 -15.20 -13.32 -19.20
CA ARG A 343 -16.53 -13.84 -18.88
C ARG A 343 -16.59 -14.46 -17.47
N PRO A 344 -17.72 -14.37 -16.75
CA PRO A 344 -18.91 -13.57 -17.09
C PRO A 344 -18.57 -12.07 -17.11
N ALA A 345 -19.50 -11.18 -17.45
CA ALA A 345 -19.20 -9.75 -17.51
C ALA A 345 -18.65 -9.24 -16.16
N PHE A 346 -17.85 -8.16 -16.20
CA PHE A 346 -17.19 -7.60 -15.01
C PHE A 346 -18.11 -7.48 -13.79
N ALA A 347 -19.30 -6.88 -13.96
CA ALA A 347 -20.26 -6.69 -12.89
C ALA A 347 -20.79 -8.03 -12.33
N ASP A 348 -21.07 -9.00 -13.20
CA ASP A 348 -21.55 -10.33 -12.80
C ASP A 348 -20.47 -11.09 -12.01
N ALA A 349 -19.20 -10.95 -12.41
CA ALA A 349 -18.06 -11.55 -11.71
C ALA A 349 -17.92 -10.96 -10.29
N VAL A 350 -18.04 -9.64 -10.15
CA VAL A 350 -18.03 -8.96 -8.84
C VAL A 350 -19.21 -9.42 -7.99
N GLU A 351 -20.40 -9.50 -8.56
CA GLU A 351 -21.61 -9.91 -7.86
C GLU A 351 -21.54 -11.37 -7.37
N ALA A 352 -21.02 -12.28 -8.22
CA ALA A 352 -20.78 -13.67 -7.85
C ALA A 352 -19.74 -13.79 -6.73
N LEU A 353 -18.66 -13.00 -6.80
CA LEU A 353 -17.62 -12.95 -5.79
C LEU A 353 -18.16 -12.46 -4.43
N VAL A 354 -18.99 -11.42 -4.41
CA VAL A 354 -19.67 -10.96 -3.18
C VAL A 354 -20.61 -12.04 -2.63
N ARG A 355 -21.41 -12.69 -3.49
CA ARG A 355 -22.32 -13.77 -3.06
C ARG A 355 -21.61 -14.95 -2.40
N ALA A 356 -20.42 -15.29 -2.92
CA ALA A 356 -19.62 -16.42 -2.44
C ALA A 356 -18.96 -16.20 -1.07
N LEU A 357 -18.90 -14.95 -0.58
CA LEU A 357 -18.43 -14.69 0.76
C LEU A 357 -19.40 -15.26 1.82
N PRO A 358 -18.89 -15.72 2.97
CA PRO A 358 -19.73 -16.23 4.05
C PRO A 358 -20.80 -15.21 4.44
N GLN A 359 -22.02 -15.69 4.59
CA GLN A 359 -23.02 -14.97 5.37
C GLN A 359 -22.54 -14.95 6.82
N GLN A 360 -22.72 -13.85 7.54
CA GLN A 360 -22.53 -13.89 8.98
C GLN A 360 -23.46 -14.96 9.56
N ALA A 361 -22.96 -15.81 10.44
CA ALA A 361 -23.85 -16.47 11.39
C ALA A 361 -24.57 -15.38 12.20
N PRO A 362 -25.86 -15.55 12.53
CA PRO A 362 -26.54 -14.62 13.42
C PRO A 362 -25.70 -14.46 14.70
N ALA A 363 -25.61 -13.23 15.19
CA ALA A 363 -25.06 -12.98 16.52
C ALA A 363 -25.99 -13.65 17.53
N ASP A 364 -25.53 -14.74 18.15
CA ASP A 364 -26.19 -15.35 19.31
C ASP A 364 -26.12 -14.43 20.53
#